data_AF-A0A2E0CFR7-F1
#
_entry.id   AF-A0A2E0CFR7-F1
#
_cell.length_a   1.000
_cell.length_b   1.000
_cell.length_c   1.000
_cell.angle_alpha   90.00
_cell.angle_beta   90.00
_cell.angle_gamma   90.00
#
_symmetry.space_group_name_H-M   'P 1'
#
loop_
_entity.id
_entity.type
_entity.pdbx_description
1 polymer ?
#
loop_
_entity_poly.entity_id
_entity_poly.type
_entity_poly.pdbx_seq_one_letter_code
_entity_poly.pdbx_strand_id
1 'polypeptide(L)'
;MDIKSQLDLTLEKFEHDSLGEHYKGKVRNNFYHDDKIIMVTSDRVSAFDHVLGTIPFKGQILTEIANFWFERTKHIAPNHIIESPDPQVLIAK
;
A
#
# COMPACT_ATOMS: atom_id res chain seq x y z
N MET A 1 0.18 -18.51 -13.55
CA MET A 1 0.89 -18.58 -12.25
C MET A 1 -0.10 -19.12 -11.24
N ASP A 2 0.25 -20.13 -10.46
CA ASP A 2 -0.66 -20.74 -9.48
C ASP A 2 -0.70 -19.88 -8.21
N ILE A 3 -1.88 -19.55 -7.69
CA ILE A 3 -2.02 -18.72 -6.48
C ILE A 3 -1.43 -19.41 -5.26
N LYS A 4 -1.43 -20.75 -5.22
CA LYS A 4 -0.87 -21.51 -4.10
C LYS A 4 0.64 -21.31 -3.97
N SER A 5 1.35 -21.09 -5.08
CA SER A 5 2.79 -20.83 -5.03
C SER A 5 3.15 -19.44 -4.49
N GLN A 6 2.15 -18.58 -4.26
CA GLN A 6 2.34 -17.21 -3.78
C GLN A 6 2.07 -17.06 -2.28
N LEU A 7 1.61 -18.13 -1.60
CA LEU A 7 1.27 -18.11 -0.18
C LEU A 7 2.46 -17.72 0.70
N ASP A 8 3.67 -18.12 0.33
CA ASP A 8 4.89 -17.81 1.08
C ASP A 8 5.58 -16.50 0.62
N LEU A 9 5.02 -15.84 -0.40
CA LEU A 9 5.60 -14.63 -1.02
C LEU A 9 4.84 -13.34 -0.64
N THR A 10 3.97 -13.42 0.36
CA THR A 10 3.16 -12.26 0.77
C THR A 10 3.98 -11.20 1.50
N LEU A 11 3.69 -9.93 1.25
CA LEU A 11 4.29 -8.81 1.96
C LEU A 11 3.64 -8.62 3.33
N GLU A 12 4.17 -9.31 4.35
CA GLU A 12 3.71 -9.13 5.74
C GLU A 12 4.24 -7.82 6.35
N LYS A 13 5.51 -7.52 6.10
CA LYS A 13 6.24 -6.42 6.74
C LYS A 13 7.19 -5.79 5.73
N PHE A 14 7.22 -4.45 5.72
CA PHE A 14 8.18 -3.67 4.96
C PHE A 14 8.79 -2.61 5.88
N GLU A 15 10.10 -2.70 6.09
CA GLU A 15 10.90 -1.70 6.82
C GLU A 15 12.13 -1.41 5.96
N HIS A 16 12.43 -0.12 5.81
CA HIS A 16 13.57 0.31 5.03
C HIS A 16 14.17 1.57 5.67
N ASP A 17 15.34 1.44 6.27
CA ASP A 17 15.95 2.49 7.10
C ASP A 17 16.23 3.77 6.31
N SER A 18 16.47 3.66 5.00
CA SER A 18 16.75 4.82 4.15
C SER A 18 15.51 5.65 3.79
N LEU A 19 14.30 5.20 4.12
CA LEU A 19 13.06 5.92 3.80
C LEU A 19 12.62 6.88 4.92
N GLY A 20 13.38 6.96 6.01
CA GLY A 20 13.17 7.93 7.09
C GLY A 20 12.14 7.49 8.13
N GLU A 21 11.61 8.49 8.85
CA GLU A 21 10.56 8.26 9.85
C GLU A 21 9.30 7.67 9.19
N HIS A 22 8.66 6.74 9.87
CA HIS A 22 7.49 6.08 9.35
C HIS A 22 6.41 5.86 10.40
N TYR A 23 5.16 5.91 9.94
CA TYR A 23 4.00 5.48 10.69
C TYR A 23 3.55 4.10 10.21
N LYS A 24 3.52 3.14 11.13
CA LYS A 24 3.07 1.77 10.86
C LYS A 24 1.60 1.62 11.23
N GLY A 25 0.74 1.57 10.22
CA GLY A 25 -0.67 1.21 10.37
C GLY A 25 -0.88 -0.31 10.39
N LYS A 26 -2.16 -0.72 10.52
CA LYS A 26 -2.57 -2.13 10.50
C LYS A 26 -2.20 -2.84 9.20
N VAL A 27 -2.42 -2.18 8.06
CA VAL A 27 -2.25 -2.77 6.73
C VAL A 27 -1.39 -1.94 5.77
N ARG A 28 -0.90 -0.77 6.21
CA ARG A 28 -0.13 0.15 5.39
C ARG A 28 0.94 0.84 6.24
N ASN A 29 2.12 1.00 5.67
CA ASN A 29 3.20 1.78 6.26
C ASN A 29 3.34 3.08 5.46
N ASN A 30 3.42 4.21 6.17
CA ASN A 30 3.63 5.52 5.57
C ASN A 30 5.03 6.00 5.94
N PHE A 31 5.88 6.27 4.96
CA PHE A 31 7.21 6.84 5.13
C PHE A 31 7.17 8.30 4.71
N TYR A 32 7.72 9.19 5.53
CA TYR A 32 7.68 10.63 5.29
C TYR A 32 9.00 11.09 4.68
N HIS A 33 8.91 11.77 3.53
CA HIS A 33 10.08 12.29 2.84
C HIS A 33 9.77 13.68 2.28
N ASP A 34 10.36 14.72 2.90
CA ASP A 34 10.10 16.12 2.61
C ASP A 34 8.59 16.48 2.62
N ASP A 35 8.04 16.88 1.47
CA ASP A 35 6.63 17.23 1.27
C ASP A 35 5.80 16.06 0.71
N LYS A 36 6.30 14.83 0.83
CA LYS A 36 5.67 13.62 0.29
C LYS A 36 5.51 12.52 1.32
N ILE A 37 4.54 11.67 1.05
CA ILE A 37 4.28 10.43 1.79
C ILE A 37 4.42 9.26 0.83
N ILE A 38 5.31 8.33 1.14
CA ILE A 38 5.45 7.05 0.45
C ILE A 38 4.62 6.03 1.23
N MET A 39 3.54 5.56 0.62
CA MET A 39 2.61 4.61 1.19
C MET A 39 2.87 3.21 0.65
N VAL A 40 3.23 2.27 1.51
CA VAL A 40 3.42 0.84 1.16
C VAL A 40 2.27 0.02 1.73
N THR A 41 1.41 -0.53 0.88
CA THR A 41 0.26 -1.35 1.28
C THR A 41 0.65 -2.82 1.40
N SER A 42 0.59 -3.37 2.61
CA SER A 42 0.89 -4.78 2.91
C SER A 42 -0.23 -5.74 2.51
N ASP A 43 0.10 -7.02 2.43
CA ASP A 43 -0.84 -8.12 2.19
C ASP A 43 -1.63 -8.53 3.44
N ARG A 44 -1.31 -7.93 4.60
CA ARG A 44 -1.95 -8.24 5.88
C ARG A 44 -3.43 -7.93 5.87
N VAL A 45 -4.26 -8.86 6.31
CA VAL A 45 -5.69 -8.63 6.57
C VAL A 45 -5.93 -8.49 8.06
N SER A 46 -6.75 -7.54 8.46
CA SER A 46 -7.10 -7.30 9.86
C SER A 46 -8.61 -7.16 10.05
N ALA A 47 -9.13 -7.73 11.13
CA ALA A 47 -10.51 -7.56 11.57
C ALA A 47 -10.56 -7.58 13.11
N PHE A 48 -11.54 -6.93 13.71
CA PHE A 48 -11.71 -6.87 15.18
C PHE A 48 -10.42 -6.46 15.92
N ASP A 49 -9.70 -5.46 15.40
CA ASP A 49 -8.42 -4.98 15.93
C ASP A 49 -7.27 -5.99 15.96
N HIS A 50 -7.41 -7.13 15.27
CA HIS A 50 -6.36 -8.15 15.15
C HIS A 50 -5.92 -8.35 13.69
N VAL A 51 -4.62 -8.54 13.48
CA VAL A 51 -4.08 -9.03 12.20
C VAL A 51 -4.32 -10.54 12.13
N LEU A 52 -5.01 -11.00 11.08
CA LEU A 52 -5.40 -12.40 10.94
C LEU A 52 -4.39 -13.22 10.12
N GLY A 53 -3.52 -12.55 9.36
CA GLY A 53 -2.57 -13.17 8.43
C GLY A 53 -2.43 -12.33 7.16
N THR A 54 -1.95 -12.95 6.09
CA THR A 54 -1.74 -12.30 4.79
C THR A 54 -2.54 -13.00 3.69
N ILE A 55 -2.84 -12.24 2.63
CA ILE A 55 -3.48 -12.76 1.41
C ILE A 55 -2.61 -12.32 0.23
N PRO A 56 -2.12 -13.25 -0.63
CA PRO A 56 -1.29 -12.89 -1.76
C PRO A 56 -1.92 -11.81 -2.64
N PHE A 57 -1.11 -10.82 -3.02
CA PHE A 57 -1.48 -9.72 -3.92
C PHE A 57 -2.57 -8.77 -3.39
N LYS A 58 -2.99 -8.91 -2.13
CA LYS A 58 -4.02 -8.05 -1.56
C LYS A 58 -3.57 -6.59 -1.54
N GLY A 59 -2.32 -6.32 -1.16
CA GLY A 59 -1.78 -4.97 -1.17
C GLY A 59 -1.74 -4.37 -2.57
N GLN A 60 -1.39 -5.18 -3.58
CA GLN A 60 -1.33 -4.78 -4.97
C GLN A 60 -2.70 -4.37 -5.51
N ILE A 61 -3.67 -5.29 -5.42
CA ILE A 61 -5.02 -5.07 -5.94
C ILE A 61 -5.68 -3.85 -5.28
N LEU A 62 -5.51 -3.67 -3.97
CA LEU A 62 -6.10 -2.52 -3.27
C LEU A 62 -5.47 -1.19 -3.69
N THR A 63 -4.16 -1.16 -3.92
CA THR A 63 -3.47 0.04 -4.41
C THR A 63 -3.88 0.36 -5.85
N GLU A 64 -3.98 -0.64 -6.73
CA GLU A 64 -4.43 -0.46 -8.12
C GLU A 64 -5.89 0.02 -8.19
N ILE A 65 -6.80 -0.54 -7.37
CA ILE A 65 -8.18 -0.07 -7.27
C ILE A 65 -8.23 1.39 -6.81
N ALA A 66 -7.42 1.77 -5.82
CA ALA A 66 -7.34 3.15 -5.37
C ALA A 66 -6.88 4.08 -6.50
N ASN A 67 -5.79 3.73 -7.20
CA ASN A 67 -5.29 4.48 -8.36
C ASN A 67 -6.35 4.64 -9.45
N PHE A 68 -7.04 3.55 -9.80
CA PHE A 68 -8.12 3.59 -10.80
C PHE A 68 -9.17 4.63 -10.44
N TRP A 69 -9.63 4.66 -9.19
CA TRP A 69 -10.65 5.60 -8.75
C TRP A 69 -10.13 7.02 -8.63
N PHE A 70 -8.91 7.24 -8.14
CA PHE A 70 -8.31 8.57 -8.09
C PHE A 70 -8.18 9.19 -9.48
N GLU A 71 -7.73 8.41 -10.47
CA GLU A 71 -7.65 8.85 -11.86
C GLU A 71 -9.04 9.17 -12.44
N ARG A 72 -10.03 8.29 -12.21
CA ARG A 72 -11.38 8.48 -12.73
C ARG A 72 -12.11 9.67 -12.10
N THR A 73 -11.82 9.99 -10.85
CA THR A 73 -12.53 11.04 -10.09
C THR A 73 -11.77 12.37 -10.01
N LYS A 74 -10.57 12.48 -10.60
CA LYS A 74 -9.76 13.71 -10.58
C LYS A 74 -10.46 14.97 -11.10
N HIS A 75 -11.41 14.79 -12.01
CA HIS A 75 -12.22 15.87 -12.58
C HIS A 75 -13.35 16.34 -11.64
N ILE A 76 -13.67 15.55 -10.62
CA ILE A 76 -14.71 15.83 -9.61
C ILE A 76 -14.08 16.47 -8.38
N ALA A 77 -12.97 15.92 -7.89
CA ALA A 77 -12.26 16.41 -6.72
C ALA A 77 -10.74 16.29 -6.89
N PRO A 78 -9.96 17.34 -6.55
CA PRO A 78 -8.51 17.23 -6.46
C PRO A 78 -8.12 16.12 -5.46
N ASN A 79 -7.09 15.35 -5.80
CA ASN A 79 -6.56 14.30 -4.93
C ASN A 79 -5.04 14.47 -4.75
N HIS A 80 -4.50 13.73 -3.79
CA HIS A 80 -3.11 13.86 -3.31
C HIS A 80 -2.13 12.94 -4.04
N ILE A 81 -2.58 12.10 -4.98
CA ILE A 81 -1.70 11.11 -5.63
C ILE A 81 -0.75 11.80 -6.60
N ILE A 82 0.54 11.48 -6.48
CA ILE A 82 1.62 11.94 -7.36
C ILE A 82 1.97 10.85 -8.36
N GLU A 83 2.28 9.64 -7.87
CA GLU A 83 2.69 8.51 -8.70
C GLU A 83 2.50 7.16 -7.99
N SER A 84 2.60 6.06 -8.74
CA SER A 84 2.56 4.68 -8.24
C SER A 84 3.70 3.88 -8.87
N PRO A 85 4.91 3.91 -8.27
CA PRO A 85 6.11 3.33 -8.87
C PRO A 85 6.17 1.80 -8.79
N ASP A 86 5.35 1.20 -7.91
CA ASP A 86 5.21 -0.24 -7.72
C ASP A 86 3.73 -0.57 -7.42
N PRO A 87 3.22 -1.75 -7.79
CA PRO A 87 1.83 -2.13 -7.53
C PRO A 87 1.39 -2.02 -6.06
N GLN A 88 2.28 -2.08 -5.07
CA GLN A 88 1.96 -1.89 -3.65
C GLN A 88 2.25 -0.49 -3.12
N VAL A 89 2.79 0.41 -3.96
CA VAL A 89 3.30 1.72 -3.54
C VAL A 89 2.53 2.87 -4.18
N LEU A 90 2.13 3.81 -3.34
CA LEU A 90 1.63 5.12 -3.74
C LEU A 90 2.53 6.21 -3.18
N ILE A 91 2.83 7.20 -4.00
CA ILE A 91 3.47 8.43 -3.56
C ILE A 91 2.41 9.53 -3.58
N ALA A 92 2.28 10.20 -2.46
CA ALA A 92 1.29 11.22 -2.20
C ALA A 92 1.94 12.53 -1.77
N LYS A 93 1.24 13.64 -1.98
CA LYS A 93 1.55 14.95 -1.40
C LYS A 93 0.98 15.09 0.01
#